data_AF-A9UQ47-F1
#
_entry.id   AF-A9UQ47-F1
#
_cell.length_a   1.000
_cell.length_b   1.000
_cell.length_c   1.000
_cell.angle_alpha   90.00
_cell.angle_beta   90.00
_cell.angle_gamma   90.00
#
_symmetry.space_group_name_H-M   'P 1'
#
loop_
_entity.id
_entity.type
_entity.pdbx_description
1 polymer ?
#
loop_
_entity_poly.entity_id
_entity_poly.type
_entity_poly.pdbx_seq_one_letter_code
_entity_poly.pdbx_strand_id
1 'polypeptide(L)' 'DYYDCLGVASDASPEEIKREYYRRARELHPDRNPDDEAANQNFQRLSMAYQVLSDPNLRAAYDR' A
#
# COMPACT_ATOMS: atom_id res chain seq x y z
N ASP A 1 -10.05 -3.20 1.32
CA ASP A 1 -9.45 -3.89 0.16
C ASP A 1 -8.01 -3.40 0.00
N TYR A 2 -7.03 -4.28 -0.22
CA TYR A 2 -5.62 -3.88 -0.33
C TYR A 2 -5.32 -3.11 -1.61
N TYR A 3 -6.05 -3.40 -2.70
CA TYR A 3 -5.92 -2.66 -3.96
C TYR A 3 -6.41 -1.22 -3.79
N ASP A 4 -7.52 -1.03 -3.08
CA ASP A 4 -8.07 0.29 -2.76
C ASP A 4 -7.14 1.10 -1.82
N CYS A 5 -6.53 0.43 -0.84
CA CYS A 5 -5.53 1.04 0.05
C CYS A 5 -4.32 1.56 -0.75
N LEU A 6 -3.86 0.81 -1.75
CA LEU A 6 -2.79 1.23 -2.66
C LEU A 6 -3.29 2.17 -3.75
N GLY A 7 -4.59 2.19 -4.04
CA GLY A 7 -5.21 3.04 -5.09
C GLY A 7 -4.92 2.53 -6.48
N VAL A 8 -4.76 1.22 -6.60
CA VAL A 8 -4.44 0.52 -7.83
C VAL A 8 -5.58 -0.42 -8.18
N ALA A 9 -5.69 -0.79 -9.47
CA ALA A 9 -6.66 -1.78 -9.88
C ALA A 9 -6.26 -3.19 -9.41
N SER A 10 -7.21 -4.11 -9.34
CA SER A 10 -6.96 -5.51 -8.99
C SER A 10 -6.05 -6.23 -10.00
N ASP A 11 -6.01 -5.78 -11.25
CA ASP A 11 -5.12 -6.28 -12.30
C ASP A 11 -3.75 -5.57 -12.33
N ALA A 12 -3.48 -4.65 -11.41
CA ALA A 12 -2.24 -3.87 -11.41
C ALA A 12 -0.98 -4.75 -11.39
N SER A 13 -0.02 -4.36 -12.22
CA SER A 13 1.29 -5.00 -12.31
C SER A 13 2.10 -4.80 -11.01
N PRO A 14 3.04 -5.69 -10.69
CA PRO A 14 3.93 -5.54 -9.53
C PRO A 14 4.68 -4.20 -9.52
N GLU A 15 5.09 -3.72 -10.69
CA GLU A 15 5.74 -2.42 -10.87
C GLU A 15 4.82 -1.25 -10.52
N GLU A 16 3.53 -1.36 -10.86
CA GLU A 16 2.53 -0.33 -10.58
C GLU A 16 2.16 -0.29 -9.10
N ILE A 17 1.98 -1.46 -8.48
CA ILE A 17 1.81 -1.62 -7.03
C ILE A 17 2.98 -0.98 -6.29
N LYS A 18 4.22 -1.26 -6.72
CA LYS A 18 5.42 -0.69 -6.14
C LYS A 18 5.47 0.83 -6.31
N ARG A 19 5.23 1.34 -7.53
CA ARG A 19 5.24 2.78 -7.82
C ARG A 19 4.26 3.53 -6.92
N GLU A 20 3.04 3.03 -6.80
CA GLU A 20 1.98 3.72 -6.06
C GLU A 20 2.11 3.58 -4.54
N TYR A 21 2.66 2.46 -4.07
CA TYR A 21 3.14 2.35 -2.71
C TYR A 21 4.14 3.46 -2.38
N TYR A 22 5.21 3.63 -3.17
CA TYR A 22 6.22 4.66 -2.89
C TYR A 22 5.66 6.08 -2.93
N ARG A 23 4.75 6.36 -3.86
CA ARG A 23 4.08 7.65 -3.94
C ARG A 23 3.30 7.97 -2.66
N ARG A 24 2.38 7.08 -2.27
CA ARG A 24 1.52 7.27 -1.09
C ARG A 24 2.31 7.18 0.21
N ALA A 25 3.35 6.34 0.27
CA ALA A 25 4.24 6.24 1.42
C ALA A 25 4.95 7.57 1.68
N ARG A 26 5.35 8.32 0.64
CA ARG A 26 5.94 9.66 0.78
C ARG A 26 4.92 10.73 1.15
N GLU A 27 3.65 10.54 0.83
CA GLU A 27 2.57 11.46 1.20
C GLU A 27 2.14 11.25 2.66
N LEU A 28 2.09 9.99 3.11
CA LEU A 28 1.67 9.59 4.46
C LEU A 28 2.83 9.43 5.45
N HIS A 29 4.06 9.70 5.02
CA HIS A 29 5.25 9.45 5.85
C HIS A 29 5.18 10.25 7.17
N PRO A 30 5.50 9.65 8.33
CA PRO A 30 5.43 10.33 9.62
C PRO A 30 6.38 11.54 9.71
N ASP A 31 7.52 11.51 9.01
CA ASP A 31 8.42 12.68 8.90
C ASP A 31 7.73 13.93 8.33
N ARG A 32 6.78 13.75 7.40
CA ARG A 32 6.03 14.86 6.78
C ARG A 32 4.72 15.16 7.51
N ASN A 33 4.23 14.19 8.29
CA ASN A 33 2.97 14.27 9.03
C ASN A 33 3.18 13.84 10.50
N PRO A 34 4.02 14.56 11.27
CA PRO A 34 4.46 14.12 12.60
C PRO A 34 3.33 14.05 13.65
N ASP A 35 2.30 14.88 13.50
CA ASP A 35 1.16 14.97 14.43
C ASP A 35 -0.14 14.38 13.86
N ASP A 36 -0.06 13.69 12.71
CA ASP A 36 -1.24 13.12 12.05
C ASP A 36 -1.32 11.61 12.32
N GLU A 37 -2.07 11.24 13.37
CA GLU A 37 -2.37 9.84 13.68
C GLU A 37 -3.11 9.13 12.54
N ALA A 38 -3.93 9.84 11.76
CA ALA A 38 -4.63 9.25 10.63
C ALA A 38 -3.64 8.93 9.50
N ALA A 39 -2.66 9.80 9.24
CA ALA A 39 -1.58 9.53 8.29
C ALA A 39 -0.77 8.29 8.72
N ASN A 40 -0.43 8.17 10.00
CA ASN A 40 0.27 6.99 10.53
C ASN A 40 -0.56 5.71 10.37
N GLN A 41 -1.84 5.73 10.73
CA GLN A 41 -2.73 4.57 10.53
C GLN A 41 -2.85 4.18 9.05
N ASN A 42 -2.96 5.18 8.17
CA ASN A 42 -3.04 4.95 6.74
C ASN A 42 -1.70 4.43 6.18
N PHE A 43 -0.56 4.90 6.69
CA PHE A 43 0.77 4.39 6.34
C PHE A 43 0.96 2.93 6.74
N GLN A 44 0.47 2.53 7.92
CA GLN A 44 0.47 1.14 8.36
C GLN A 44 -0.40 0.27 7.45
N ARG A 45 -1.62 0.72 7.12
CA ARG A 45 -2.51 0.03 6.17
C ARG A 45 -1.88 -0.12 4.79
N LEU A 46 -1.24 0.95 4.29
CA LEU A 46 -0.53 0.97 3.02
C LEU A 46 0.64 -0.04 3.01
N SER A 47 1.38 -0.12 4.12
CA SER A 47 2.50 -1.06 4.28
C SER A 47 2.03 -2.51 4.29
N MET A 48 0.94 -2.81 5.00
CA MET A 48 0.33 -4.16 4.99
C MET A 48 -0.18 -4.55 3.60
N ALA A 49 -0.86 -3.63 2.91
CA ALA A 49 -1.34 -3.85 1.55
C ALA A 49 -0.19 -4.17 0.59
N TYR A 50 0.90 -3.40 0.66
CA TYR A 50 2.08 -3.65 -0.16
C TYR A 50 2.78 -4.97 0.19
N GLN A 51 2.89 -5.33 1.48
CA GLN A 51 3.50 -6.60 1.89
C GLN A 51 2.78 -7.81 1.28
N VAL A 52 1.44 -7.77 1.23
CA VAL A 52 0.64 -8.84 0.64
C VAL A 52 0.66 -8.80 -0.88
N LEU A 53 0.47 -7.62 -1.49
CA LEU A 53 0.33 -7.49 -2.93
C LEU A 53 1.65 -7.52 -3.71
N SER A 54 2.79 -7.26 -3.05
CA SER A 54 4.12 -7.33 -3.67
C SER A 54 4.66 -8.76 -3.76
N ASP A 55 4.21 -9.67 -2.90
CA ASP A 55 4.58 -11.09 -2.96
C ASP A 55 3.55 -11.85 -3.80
N PRO A 56 3.95 -12.52 -4.90
CA PRO A 56 3.02 -13.21 -5.78
C PRO A 56 2.29 -14.37 -5.11
N ASN A 57 2.88 -15.04 -4.12
CA ASN A 57 2.23 -16.12 -3.38
C ASN A 57 1.20 -15.56 -2.40
N LEU A 58 1.55 -14.48 -1.68
CA LEU A 58 0.62 -13.83 -0.74
C LEU A 58 -0.54 -13.17 -1.48
N ARG A 59 -0.27 -12.52 -2.62
CA ARG A 59 -1.29 -11.95 -3.51
C ARG A 59 -2.22 -13.04 -4.03
N ALA A 60 -1.68 -14.14 -4.55
CA ALA A 60 -2.51 -15.25 -5.03
C ALA A 60 -3.35 -15.89 -3.91
N ALA A 61 -2.87 -15.90 -2.66
CA ALA A 61 -3.64 -16.35 -1.51
C ALA A 61 -4.72 -15.35 -1.08
N TYR A 62 -4.46 -14.04 -1.24
CA TYR A 62 -5.41 -12.97 -0.97
C TYR A 62 -6.53 -12.88 -2.01
N ASP A 63 -6.21 -13.14 -3.29
CA ASP A 63 -7.15 -13.08 -4.42
C ASP A 63 -8.05 -14.32 -4.55
N ARG A 64 -7.88 -15.32 -3.67
CA ARG A 64 -8.53 -16.64 -3.75
C ARG A 64 -9.85 -16.71 -2.98
#